data_AF-A0A2N6K4X4-F1
#
_entry.id   AF-A0A2N6K4X4-F1
#
_cell.length_a   1.000
_cell.length_b   1.000
_cell.length_c   1.000
_cell.angle_alpha   90.00
_cell.angle_beta   90.00
_cell.angle_gamma   90.00
#
_symmetry.space_group_name_H-M   'P 1'
#
loop_
_entity.id
_entity.type
_entity.pdbx_description
1 polymer ?
#
loop_
_entity_poly.entity_id
_entity_poly.type
_entity_poly.pdbx_seq_one_letter_code
_entity_poly.pdbx_strand_id
1 'polypeptide(L)'
;MVKIITRQSLGTQNVYDIGVEQNHNFVIKNGLVASNCFNKSHSTAYGYVTYQTAYLKANYPLEYMAALLTANSDDTDKVQKYIATCTNMGIQIDPPDINRSGVDFTPLDGKVLFGLSAVRNVGQNAIAAILEARESKGEFKSLSDFCDRVDLGTVNRRTLESLIYCGAFDKIDSNRNQLLHDLPLVYDWAQSRAKDRATGQGNLFDLLGGGFASNTNKNTIQNSFDSAPKAKPVPDLPPQEKLRKEKELLGFYVSDHPLKSIRSSARVLAPVNLSQLGEQKEESTLCAVVMLNNVKKVITKKGEPMAILQIEDLTSQSEAVAFPKTYERISSLLQVDSRLIIWGKVDRRDEQTQFIVEDAEAVETVQMVMVELNVQQAATIEEQHRLRTILQEQSGDKEKAKVPVIGIVQSGTSRHLVRFGRQFWVQDSRNAVLALQNARFSAHAQLLTNT
;
A
#
# COMPACT_ATOMS: atom_id res chain seq x y z
N MET A 1 20.23 -18.62 15.39
CA MET A 1 21.34 -18.03 16.17
C MET A 1 22.41 -19.11 16.35
N VAL A 2 23.56 -19.01 15.67
CA VAL A 2 24.61 -20.06 15.75
C VAL A 2 25.35 -19.92 17.07
N LYS A 3 25.26 -20.92 17.95
CA LYS A 3 25.91 -20.93 19.25
C LYS A 3 27.23 -21.69 19.13
N ILE A 4 28.37 -21.01 19.25
CA ILE A 4 29.67 -21.68 19.28
C ILE A 4 29.71 -22.53 20.55
N ILE A 5 29.75 -23.84 20.38
CA ILE A 5 29.69 -24.84 21.46
C ILE A 5 31.07 -25.16 22.03
N THR A 6 32.13 -25.02 21.23
CA THR A 6 33.53 -25.21 21.66
C THR A 6 34.48 -24.38 20.80
N ARG A 7 35.60 -23.95 21.38
CA ARG A 7 36.76 -23.44 20.62
C ARG A 7 37.99 -24.28 20.95
N GLN A 8 38.83 -24.51 19.95
CA GLN A 8 40.14 -25.11 20.13
C GLN A 8 41.19 -24.19 19.49
N SER A 9 42.27 -23.92 20.22
CA SER A 9 43.41 -23.19 19.64
C SER A 9 44.13 -24.11 18.66
N LEU A 10 44.37 -23.64 17.44
CA LEU A 10 45.20 -24.32 16.44
C LEU A 10 46.68 -23.86 16.50
N GLY A 11 47.05 -23.15 17.57
CA GLY A 11 48.36 -22.52 17.73
C GLY A 11 48.46 -21.15 17.05
N THR A 12 49.64 -20.53 17.12
CA THR A 12 49.97 -19.30 16.40
C THR A 12 50.35 -19.67 14.97
N GLN A 13 49.59 -19.20 13.99
CA GLN A 13 49.98 -19.30 12.58
C GLN A 13 50.40 -17.93 12.07
N ASN A 14 51.37 -17.91 11.15
CA ASN A 14 51.66 -16.69 10.40
C ASN A 14 50.45 -16.37 9.53
N VAL A 15 49.76 -15.29 9.87
CA VAL A 15 48.78 -14.66 9.00
C VAL A 15 49.51 -13.78 7.99
N TYR A 16 49.07 -13.77 6.74
CA TYR A 16 49.55 -12.80 5.75
C TYR A 16 48.89 -11.45 6.01
N ASP A 17 49.25 -10.82 7.13
CA ASP A 17 48.94 -9.43 7.37
C ASP A 17 50.23 -8.62 7.18
N ILE A 18 50.15 -7.54 6.42
CA ILE A 18 51.32 -6.73 6.07
C ILE A 18 51.66 -5.87 7.29
N GLY A 19 52.54 -6.37 8.15
CA GLY A 19 53.23 -5.57 9.15
C GLY A 19 54.35 -4.77 8.48
N VAL A 20 54.29 -3.45 8.53
CA VAL A 20 55.39 -2.56 8.10
C VAL A 20 56.13 -2.05 9.34
N GLU A 21 57.45 -2.26 9.41
CA GLU A 21 58.29 -1.90 10.57
C GLU A 21 58.39 -0.38 10.82
N GLN A 22 58.09 0.45 9.80
CA GLN A 22 58.01 1.92 9.90
C GLN A 22 56.84 2.46 9.06
N ASN A 23 56.40 3.70 9.31
CA ASN A 23 55.33 4.37 8.55
C ASN A 23 55.69 4.47 7.06
N HIS A 24 55.24 3.50 6.24
CA HIS A 24 55.42 3.53 4.79
C HIS A 24 54.17 4.06 4.09
N ASN A 25 54.31 5.24 3.49
CA ASN A 25 53.43 5.67 2.41
C ASN A 25 53.83 4.87 1.16
N PHE A 26 52.96 3.99 0.65
CA PHE A 26 53.23 3.27 -0.60
C PHE A 26 53.26 4.27 -1.75
N VAL A 27 54.44 4.55 -2.32
CA VAL A 27 54.56 5.45 -3.48
C VAL A 27 54.42 4.62 -4.76
N ILE A 28 53.41 4.94 -5.59
CA ILE A 28 53.25 4.31 -6.91
C ILE A 28 54.20 4.97 -7.92
N LYS A 29 54.46 4.29 -9.06
CA LYS A 29 55.53 4.60 -10.03
C LYS A 29 55.61 6.06 -10.50
N ASN A 30 54.52 6.82 -10.43
CA ASN A 30 54.45 8.23 -10.81
C ASN A 30 54.70 9.22 -9.65
N GLY A 31 55.18 8.74 -8.49
CA GLY A 31 55.52 9.58 -7.33
C GLY A 31 54.34 9.93 -6.42
N LEU A 32 53.13 9.40 -6.69
CA LEU A 32 51.96 9.62 -5.84
C LEU A 32 51.92 8.62 -4.68
N VAL A 33 51.44 9.08 -3.51
CA VAL A 33 51.20 8.25 -2.34
C VAL A 33 49.86 7.52 -2.48
N ALA A 34 49.88 6.21 -2.31
CA ALA A 34 48.72 5.34 -2.42
C ALA A 34 47.91 5.36 -1.12
N SER A 35 47.20 6.45 -0.89
CA SER A 35 46.38 6.68 0.31
C SER A 35 45.09 5.84 0.36
N ASN A 36 44.61 5.34 -0.79
CA ASN A 36 43.32 4.65 -0.93
C ASN A 36 43.44 3.22 -1.52
N CYS A 37 44.55 2.53 -1.27
CA CYS A 37 44.67 1.12 -1.70
C CYS A 37 43.73 0.22 -0.91
N PHE A 38 43.05 -0.70 -1.60
CA PHE A 38 42.10 -1.63 -1.00
C PHE A 38 42.59 -3.07 -1.09
N ASN A 39 42.30 -3.87 -0.07
CA ASN A 39 42.74 -5.27 -0.03
C ASN A 39 41.98 -6.12 -1.06
N LYS A 40 42.69 -6.59 -2.10
CA LYS A 40 42.10 -7.38 -3.19
C LYS A 40 41.44 -8.67 -2.69
N SER A 41 42.03 -9.38 -1.73
CA SER A 41 41.47 -10.65 -1.24
C SER A 41 40.10 -10.44 -0.56
N HIS A 42 40.00 -9.40 0.26
CA HIS A 42 38.75 -9.00 0.90
C HIS A 42 37.71 -8.52 -0.12
N SER A 43 38.09 -7.62 -1.05
CA SER A 43 37.18 -7.15 -2.10
C SER A 43 36.69 -8.29 -3.00
N THR A 44 37.54 -9.26 -3.31
CA THR A 44 37.17 -10.40 -4.17
C THR A 44 36.12 -11.28 -3.49
N ALA A 45 36.28 -11.55 -2.19
CA ALA A 45 35.31 -12.35 -1.43
C ALA A 45 33.91 -11.70 -1.41
N TYR A 46 33.82 -10.40 -1.12
CA TYR A 46 32.54 -9.66 -1.14
C TYR A 46 31.99 -9.49 -2.57
N GLY A 47 32.87 -9.28 -3.55
CA GLY A 47 32.50 -9.22 -4.97
C GLY A 47 31.85 -10.52 -5.44
N TYR A 48 32.34 -11.67 -4.97
CA TYR A 48 31.75 -12.97 -5.28
C TYR A 48 30.33 -13.11 -4.73
N VAL A 49 30.09 -12.76 -3.46
CA VAL A 49 28.74 -12.76 -2.87
C VAL A 49 27.81 -11.79 -3.60
N THR A 50 28.31 -10.61 -3.98
CA THR A 50 27.55 -9.62 -4.75
C THR A 50 27.15 -10.15 -6.13
N TYR A 51 28.06 -10.86 -6.80
CA TYR A 51 27.76 -11.53 -8.07
C TYR A 51 26.70 -12.61 -7.89
N GLN A 52 26.78 -13.42 -6.83
CA GLN A 52 25.80 -14.46 -6.55
C GLN A 52 24.39 -13.88 -6.32
N THR A 53 24.27 -12.82 -5.51
CA THR A 53 22.95 -12.19 -5.27
C THR A 53 22.41 -11.52 -6.53
N ALA A 54 23.26 -10.86 -7.32
CA ALA A 54 22.87 -10.30 -8.61
C ALA A 54 22.40 -11.39 -9.61
N TYR A 55 23.12 -12.51 -9.67
CA TYR A 55 22.76 -13.66 -10.51
C TYR A 55 21.39 -14.24 -10.10
N LEU A 56 21.16 -14.46 -8.81
CA LEU A 56 19.87 -14.97 -8.32
C LEU A 56 18.73 -13.98 -8.61
N LYS A 57 18.94 -12.68 -8.39
CA LYS A 57 17.93 -11.66 -8.70
C LYS A 57 17.61 -11.60 -10.20
N ALA A 58 18.60 -11.80 -11.08
CA ALA A 58 18.41 -11.76 -12.52
C ALA A 58 17.71 -13.01 -13.09
N ASN A 59 17.99 -14.19 -12.55
CA ASN A 59 17.54 -15.47 -13.11
C ASN A 59 16.38 -16.11 -12.33
N TYR A 60 16.28 -15.85 -11.04
CA TYR A 60 15.25 -16.37 -10.11
C TYR A 60 14.64 -15.22 -9.29
N PRO A 61 14.08 -14.19 -9.95
CA PRO A 61 13.64 -12.97 -9.28
C PRO A 61 12.55 -13.23 -8.23
N LEU A 62 11.66 -14.19 -8.48
CA LEU A 62 10.54 -14.50 -7.59
C LEU A 62 11.04 -15.11 -6.27
N GLU A 63 11.85 -16.16 -6.36
CA GLU A 63 12.43 -16.87 -5.22
C GLU A 63 13.41 -15.98 -4.46
N TYR A 64 14.22 -15.20 -5.18
CA TYR A 64 15.14 -14.24 -4.58
C TYR A 64 14.39 -13.19 -3.75
N MET A 65 13.32 -12.61 -4.30
CA MET A 65 12.53 -11.61 -3.58
C MET A 65 11.77 -12.23 -2.39
N ALA A 66 11.24 -13.44 -2.51
CA ALA A 66 10.64 -14.15 -1.39
C ALA A 66 11.66 -14.40 -0.26
N ALA A 67 12.86 -14.88 -0.59
CA ALA A 67 13.94 -15.07 0.37
C ALA A 67 14.39 -13.77 1.03
N LEU A 68 14.46 -12.67 0.27
CA LEU A 68 14.84 -11.36 0.78
C LEU A 68 13.79 -10.77 1.74
N LEU A 69 12.51 -10.96 1.43
CA LEU A 69 11.39 -10.58 2.31
C LEU A 69 11.43 -11.39 3.61
N THR A 70 11.60 -12.71 3.52
CA THR A 70 11.74 -13.60 4.67
C THR A 70 12.91 -13.22 5.57
N ALA A 71 14.10 -12.97 5.00
CA ALA A 71 15.28 -12.60 5.77
C ALA A 71 15.16 -11.28 6.54
N ASN A 72 14.16 -10.45 6.19
CA ASN A 72 13.92 -9.16 6.82
C ASN A 72 12.50 -9.04 7.38
N SER A 73 11.78 -10.15 7.62
CA SER A 73 10.38 -10.15 8.07
C SER A 73 10.15 -9.34 9.36
N ASP A 74 11.17 -9.24 10.20
CA ASP A 74 11.12 -8.54 11.49
C ASP A 74 11.30 -7.01 11.35
N ASP A 75 11.67 -6.52 10.17
CA ASP A 75 11.94 -5.10 9.87
C ASP A 75 10.91 -4.57 8.86
N THR A 76 9.83 -3.98 9.38
CA THR A 76 8.69 -3.50 8.59
C THR A 76 9.10 -2.50 7.52
N ASP A 77 10.07 -1.64 7.80
CA ASP A 77 10.54 -0.61 6.87
C ASP A 77 11.29 -1.24 5.69
N LYS A 78 12.08 -2.28 5.94
CA LYS A 78 12.75 -3.04 4.86
C LYS A 78 11.76 -3.88 4.07
N VAL A 79 10.82 -4.55 4.74
CA VAL A 79 9.76 -5.32 4.07
C VAL A 79 9.02 -4.40 3.10
N GLN A 80 8.58 -3.23 3.55
CA GLN A 80 7.89 -2.26 2.68
C GLN A 80 8.71 -1.87 1.44
N LYS A 81 10.02 -1.62 1.60
CA LYS A 81 10.93 -1.30 0.47
C LYS A 81 11.07 -2.46 -0.51
N TYR A 82 11.18 -3.68 -0.02
CA TYR A 82 11.30 -4.87 -0.87
C TYR A 82 10.00 -5.19 -1.59
N ILE A 83 8.85 -4.97 -0.95
CA ILE A 83 7.54 -5.08 -1.57
C ILE A 83 7.38 -4.07 -2.70
N ALA A 84 7.75 -2.80 -2.50
CA ALA A 84 7.77 -1.81 -3.56
C ALA A 84 8.69 -2.24 -4.73
N THR A 85 9.81 -2.88 -4.41
CA THR A 85 10.71 -3.47 -5.43
C THR A 85 10.05 -4.62 -6.18
N CYS A 86 9.32 -5.52 -5.50
CA CYS A 86 8.53 -6.58 -6.13
C CYS A 86 7.52 -5.98 -7.12
N THR A 87 6.76 -4.97 -6.72
CA THR A 87 5.79 -4.27 -7.58
C THR A 87 6.46 -3.69 -8.83
N ASN A 88 7.62 -3.03 -8.67
CA ASN A 88 8.39 -2.48 -9.80
C ASN A 88 8.96 -3.56 -10.72
N MET A 89 9.24 -4.75 -10.20
CA MET A 89 9.65 -5.93 -10.96
C MET A 89 8.47 -6.69 -11.58
N GLY A 90 7.23 -6.25 -11.35
CA GLY A 90 6.02 -6.93 -11.81
C GLY A 90 5.68 -8.21 -11.02
N ILE A 91 6.29 -8.39 -9.85
CA ILE A 91 6.03 -9.54 -8.96
C ILE A 91 4.85 -9.18 -8.06
N GLN A 92 3.76 -9.93 -8.20
CA GLN A 92 2.58 -9.79 -7.35
C GLN A 92 2.80 -10.48 -6.00
N ILE A 93 2.33 -9.82 -4.93
CA ILE A 93 2.30 -10.38 -3.58
C ILE A 93 0.84 -10.64 -3.22
N ASP A 94 0.50 -11.89 -2.89
CA ASP A 94 -0.82 -12.25 -2.38
C ASP A 94 -0.86 -12.01 -0.85
N PRO A 95 -2.02 -11.61 -0.27
CA PRO A 95 -2.18 -11.47 1.17
C PRO A 95 -1.93 -12.78 1.91
N PRO A 96 -1.72 -12.73 3.24
CA PRO A 96 -1.66 -13.94 4.03
C PRO A 96 -2.95 -14.74 3.85
N ASP A 97 -2.85 -16.05 4.05
CA ASP A 97 -3.95 -17.00 3.89
C ASP A 97 -3.75 -18.13 4.91
N ILE A 98 -4.69 -18.31 5.82
CA ILE A 98 -4.62 -19.34 6.88
C ILE A 98 -4.47 -20.77 6.33
N ASN A 99 -4.91 -21.04 5.09
CA ASN A 99 -4.82 -22.36 4.46
C ASN A 99 -3.58 -22.52 3.57
N ARG A 100 -3.00 -21.43 3.06
CA ARG A 100 -1.87 -21.49 2.11
C ARG A 100 -0.55 -20.96 2.67
N SER A 101 -0.58 -19.93 3.52
CA SER A 101 0.63 -19.27 4.01
C SER A 101 1.42 -20.18 4.95
N GLY A 102 2.74 -20.16 4.80
CA GLY A 102 3.67 -20.73 5.76
C GLY A 102 4.12 -19.69 6.80
N VAL A 103 5.19 -20.03 7.52
CA VAL A 103 5.88 -19.06 8.39
C VAL A 103 6.43 -17.92 7.54
N ASP A 104 7.12 -18.28 6.45
CA ASP A 104 7.91 -17.39 5.61
C ASP A 104 7.19 -16.99 4.32
N PHE A 105 7.68 -15.93 3.67
CA PHE A 105 7.23 -15.57 2.33
C PHE A 105 7.54 -16.71 1.37
N THR A 106 6.53 -17.15 0.62
CA THR A 106 6.62 -18.37 -0.18
C THR A 106 6.33 -18.06 -1.65
N PRO A 107 7.23 -18.40 -2.59
CA PRO A 107 6.93 -18.29 -4.01
C PRO A 107 5.89 -19.36 -4.39
N LEU A 108 4.75 -18.93 -4.93
CA LEU A 108 3.63 -19.81 -5.30
C LEU A 108 2.93 -19.24 -6.54
N ASP A 109 2.78 -20.06 -7.58
CA ASP A 109 2.05 -19.73 -8.82
C ASP A 109 2.48 -18.41 -9.50
N GLY A 110 3.78 -18.13 -9.54
CA GLY A 110 4.32 -16.90 -10.12
C GLY A 110 4.16 -15.66 -9.24
N LYS A 111 3.73 -15.83 -7.99
CA LYS A 111 3.52 -14.78 -7.00
C LYS A 111 4.27 -15.09 -5.72
N VAL A 112 4.37 -14.10 -4.82
CA VAL A 112 4.86 -14.32 -3.46
C VAL A 112 3.67 -14.32 -2.52
N LEU A 113 3.44 -15.42 -1.82
CA LEU A 113 2.45 -15.51 -0.77
C LEU A 113 3.03 -14.97 0.54
N PHE A 114 2.27 -14.11 1.21
CA PHE A 114 2.69 -13.49 2.46
C PHE A 114 2.95 -14.53 3.56
N GLY A 115 4.08 -14.40 4.26
CA GLY A 115 4.41 -15.24 5.42
C GLY A 115 3.66 -14.78 6.68
N LEU A 116 3.18 -15.72 7.49
CA LEU A 116 2.48 -15.39 8.74
C LEU A 116 3.39 -14.68 9.76
N SER A 117 4.72 -14.86 9.67
CA SER A 117 5.69 -14.21 10.56
C SER A 117 5.75 -12.70 10.40
N ALA A 118 5.42 -12.18 9.22
CA ALA A 118 5.44 -10.76 8.92
C ALA A 118 4.10 -10.05 9.28
N VAL A 119 3.14 -10.76 9.86
CA VAL A 119 1.87 -10.16 10.32
C VAL A 119 2.03 -9.66 11.76
N ARG A 120 1.81 -8.36 11.97
CA ARG A 120 1.87 -7.76 13.31
C ARG A 120 0.86 -8.41 14.26
N ASN A 121 1.28 -8.60 15.51
CA ASN A 121 0.52 -9.30 16.56
C ASN A 121 0.32 -10.82 16.36
N VAL A 122 1.00 -11.43 15.40
CA VAL A 122 1.03 -12.90 15.22
C VAL A 122 2.39 -13.42 15.68
N GLY A 123 2.43 -14.10 16.83
CA GLY A 123 3.66 -14.65 17.39
C GLY A 123 4.02 -16.02 16.84
N GLN A 124 5.29 -16.41 16.92
CA GLN A 124 5.80 -17.71 16.43
C GLN A 124 5.02 -18.92 17.00
N ASN A 125 4.67 -18.90 18.28
CA ASN A 125 3.87 -19.97 18.89
C ASN A 125 2.45 -20.06 18.29
N ALA A 126 1.84 -18.92 17.99
CA ALA A 126 0.54 -18.89 17.33
C ALA A 126 0.63 -19.45 15.91
N ILE A 127 1.67 -19.09 15.16
CA ILE A 127 1.92 -19.62 13.81
C ILE A 127 2.11 -21.14 13.87
N ALA A 128 2.95 -21.64 14.78
CA ALA A 128 3.17 -23.07 14.96
C ALA A 128 1.87 -23.83 15.25
N ALA A 129 1.02 -23.32 16.17
CA ALA A 129 -0.27 -23.92 16.49
C ALA A 129 -1.24 -23.95 15.30
N ILE A 130 -1.23 -22.90 14.46
CA ILE A 130 -2.06 -22.84 13.25
C ILE A 130 -1.59 -23.89 12.22
N LEU A 131 -0.28 -23.96 11.99
CA LEU A 131 0.30 -24.91 11.04
C LEU A 131 0.09 -26.36 11.48
N GLU A 132 0.32 -26.67 12.75
CA GLU A 132 0.08 -28.01 13.32
C GLU A 132 -1.39 -28.41 13.20
N ALA A 133 -2.31 -27.51 13.52
CA ALA A 133 -3.74 -27.76 13.38
C ALA A 133 -4.12 -28.00 11.91
N ARG A 134 -3.51 -27.28 10.96
CA ARG A 134 -3.73 -27.45 9.52
C ARG A 134 -3.17 -28.77 9.00
N GLU A 135 -1.95 -29.13 9.38
CA GLU A 135 -1.29 -30.37 8.96
C GLU A 135 -2.00 -31.62 9.49
N SER A 136 -2.47 -31.58 10.74
CA SER A 136 -3.11 -32.73 11.40
C SER A 136 -4.57 -32.97 10.95
N LYS A 137 -5.30 -31.92 10.58
CA LYS A 137 -6.76 -31.98 10.35
C LYS A 137 -7.21 -31.42 8.99
N GLY A 138 -6.29 -31.00 8.13
CA GLY A 138 -6.55 -30.47 6.79
C GLY A 138 -6.86 -28.98 6.76
N GLU A 139 -7.42 -28.48 5.66
CA GLU A 139 -7.78 -27.07 5.51
C GLU A 139 -8.88 -26.65 6.50
N PHE A 140 -8.84 -25.38 6.91
CA PHE A 140 -9.89 -24.75 7.70
C PHE A 140 -11.05 -24.32 6.80
N LYS A 141 -12.28 -24.56 7.25
CA LYS A 141 -13.51 -24.31 6.46
C LYS A 141 -14.31 -23.09 6.90
N SER A 142 -14.12 -22.65 8.14
CA SER A 142 -14.81 -21.52 8.74
C SER A 142 -14.00 -20.93 9.90
N LEU A 143 -14.38 -19.74 10.38
CA LEU A 143 -13.83 -19.17 11.62
C LEU A 143 -14.09 -20.09 12.82
N SER A 144 -15.26 -20.75 12.88
CA SER A 144 -15.60 -21.69 13.94
C SER A 144 -14.77 -22.96 13.91
N ASP A 145 -14.51 -23.51 12.72
CA ASP A 145 -13.61 -24.66 12.52
C ASP A 145 -12.18 -24.32 12.94
N PHE A 146 -11.70 -23.12 12.58
CA PHE A 146 -10.40 -22.62 13.02
C PHE A 146 -10.31 -22.52 14.55
N CYS A 147 -11.26 -21.83 15.19
CA CYS A 147 -11.22 -21.61 16.64
C CYS A 147 -11.40 -22.90 17.46
N ASP A 148 -12.16 -23.90 16.99
CA ASP A 148 -12.33 -25.18 17.71
C ASP A 148 -11.09 -26.08 17.62
N ARG A 149 -10.30 -25.94 16.54
CA ARG A 149 -9.14 -26.78 16.23
C ARG A 149 -7.83 -26.26 16.79
N VAL A 150 -7.67 -24.94 16.89
CA VAL A 150 -6.44 -24.27 17.32
C VAL A 150 -6.48 -23.99 18.83
N ASP A 151 -5.34 -24.07 19.51
CA ASP A 151 -5.24 -23.67 20.91
C ASP A 151 -5.41 -22.15 21.08
N LEU A 152 -6.59 -21.73 21.56
CA LEU A 152 -6.92 -20.33 21.83
C LEU A 152 -6.16 -19.74 23.02
N GLY A 153 -5.49 -20.55 23.84
CA GLY A 153 -4.54 -20.06 24.83
C GLY A 153 -3.30 -19.43 24.18
N THR A 154 -2.88 -20.01 23.05
CA THR A 154 -1.75 -19.54 22.25
C THR A 154 -2.18 -18.53 21.19
N VAL A 155 -3.32 -18.78 20.51
CA VAL A 155 -3.91 -17.89 19.49
C VAL A 155 -5.00 -17.05 20.12
N ASN A 156 -4.58 -15.95 20.75
CA ASN A 156 -5.51 -15.06 21.43
C ASN A 156 -6.37 -14.25 20.45
N ARG A 157 -7.40 -13.59 21.00
CA ARG A 157 -8.33 -12.76 20.23
C ARG A 157 -7.66 -11.67 19.40
N ARG A 158 -6.62 -11.00 19.90
CA ARG A 158 -5.90 -9.95 19.17
C ARG A 158 -5.18 -10.51 17.93
N THR A 159 -4.65 -11.73 18.04
CA THR A 159 -4.05 -12.45 16.90
C THR A 159 -5.13 -12.78 15.85
N LEU A 160 -6.29 -13.27 16.27
CA LEU A 160 -7.42 -13.53 15.36
C LEU A 160 -7.93 -12.27 14.65
N GLU A 161 -8.12 -11.17 15.40
CA GLU A 161 -8.49 -9.88 14.82
C GLU A 161 -7.47 -9.44 13.77
N SER A 162 -6.18 -9.58 14.07
CA SER A 162 -5.10 -9.22 13.13
C SER A 162 -5.13 -10.08 11.86
N LEU A 163 -5.33 -11.40 11.99
CA LEU A 163 -5.47 -12.32 10.86
C LEU A 163 -6.71 -12.00 9.99
N ILE A 164 -7.83 -11.64 10.60
CA ILE A 164 -9.04 -11.23 9.86
C ILE A 164 -8.78 -9.92 9.12
N TYR A 165 -8.27 -8.90 9.82
CA TYR A 165 -8.03 -7.58 9.24
C TYR A 165 -7.02 -7.62 8.09
N CYS A 166 -6.01 -8.49 8.16
CA CYS A 166 -4.98 -8.59 7.13
C CYS A 166 -5.35 -9.49 5.94
N GLY A 167 -6.56 -10.06 5.94
CA GLY A 167 -7.11 -10.84 4.83
C GLY A 167 -6.83 -12.34 4.88
N ALA A 168 -6.26 -12.85 5.98
CA ALA A 168 -5.93 -14.27 6.11
C ALA A 168 -7.14 -15.21 6.02
N PHE A 169 -8.34 -14.69 6.28
CA PHE A 169 -9.61 -15.42 6.18
C PHE A 169 -10.41 -15.11 4.92
N ASP A 170 -9.94 -14.26 4.00
CA ASP A 170 -10.74 -13.77 2.86
C ASP A 170 -11.21 -14.88 1.91
N LYS A 171 -10.50 -16.02 1.85
CA LYS A 171 -10.90 -17.21 1.08
C LYS A 171 -12.01 -18.02 1.73
N ILE A 172 -12.17 -17.92 3.05
CA ILE A 172 -13.25 -18.54 3.81
C ILE A 172 -14.49 -17.64 3.80
N ASP A 173 -14.31 -16.37 4.16
CA ASP A 173 -15.36 -15.36 4.12
C ASP A 173 -14.72 -14.00 3.80
N SER A 174 -15.12 -13.41 2.68
CA SER A 174 -14.60 -12.12 2.21
C SER A 174 -15.08 -10.93 3.04
N ASN A 175 -16.14 -11.10 3.83
CA ASN A 175 -16.70 -10.05 4.69
C ASN A 175 -15.94 -10.01 6.03
N ARG A 176 -14.84 -9.25 6.04
CA ARG A 176 -14.00 -9.08 7.23
C ARG A 176 -14.78 -8.50 8.40
N ASN A 177 -15.76 -7.62 8.15
CA ASN A 177 -16.59 -7.05 9.20
C ASN A 177 -17.49 -8.12 9.87
N GLN A 178 -18.06 -9.01 9.07
CA GLN A 178 -18.85 -10.13 9.59
C GLN A 178 -18.00 -11.03 10.49
N LEU A 179 -16.80 -11.40 10.03
CA LEU A 179 -15.87 -12.21 10.82
C LEU A 179 -15.51 -11.56 12.16
N LEU A 180 -15.30 -10.23 12.19
CA LEU A 180 -15.01 -9.49 13.43
C LEU A 180 -16.20 -9.47 14.40
N HIS A 181 -17.42 -9.41 13.89
CA HIS A 181 -18.64 -9.48 14.70
C HIS A 181 -18.92 -10.91 15.19
N ASP A 182 -18.60 -11.93 14.39
CA ASP A 182 -18.72 -13.34 14.76
C ASP A 182 -17.66 -13.76 15.79
N LEU A 183 -16.45 -13.20 15.70
CA LEU A 183 -15.30 -13.55 16.52
C LEU A 183 -15.59 -13.63 18.03
N PRO A 184 -16.19 -12.62 18.70
CA PRO A 184 -16.50 -12.73 20.13
C PRO A 184 -17.33 -13.97 20.47
N LEU A 185 -18.37 -14.24 19.68
CA LEU A 185 -19.30 -15.33 19.93
C LEU A 185 -18.64 -16.68 19.69
N VAL A 186 -17.90 -16.79 18.59
CA VAL A 186 -17.21 -18.01 18.18
C VAL A 186 -16.05 -18.34 19.14
N TYR A 187 -15.32 -17.32 19.61
CA TYR A 187 -14.22 -17.49 20.54
C TYR A 187 -14.68 -18.07 21.87
N ASP A 188 -15.73 -17.49 22.47
CA ASP A 188 -16.28 -17.96 23.74
C ASP A 188 -16.87 -19.38 23.61
N TRP A 189 -17.57 -19.64 22.50
CA TRP A 189 -18.12 -20.95 22.17
C TRP A 189 -17.02 -22.03 22.04
N ALA A 190 -15.95 -21.73 21.31
CA ALA A 190 -14.83 -22.65 21.12
C ALA A 190 -14.05 -22.88 22.43
N GLN A 191 -13.88 -21.84 23.26
CA GLN A 191 -13.23 -21.96 24.56
C GLN A 191 -14.03 -22.85 25.52
N SER A 192 -15.36 -22.73 25.54
CA SER A 192 -16.22 -23.63 26.32
C SER A 192 -16.06 -25.08 25.88
N ARG A 193 -16.11 -25.35 24.56
CA ARG A 193 -15.93 -26.70 24.01
C ARG A 193 -14.56 -27.28 24.32
N ALA A 194 -13.50 -26.47 24.25
CA ALA A 194 -12.16 -26.92 24.61
C ALA A 194 -12.08 -27.31 26.10
N LYS A 195 -12.74 -26.54 26.98
CA LYS A 195 -12.86 -26.87 28.41
C LYS A 195 -13.65 -28.16 28.64
N ASP A 196 -14.79 -28.34 27.97
CA ASP A 196 -15.62 -29.54 28.09
C ASP A 196 -14.90 -30.81 27.60
N ARG A 197 -14.07 -30.67 26.56
CA ARG A 197 -13.16 -31.75 26.10
C ARG A 197 -12.09 -32.07 27.14
N ALA A 198 -11.48 -31.05 27.75
CA ALA A 198 -10.44 -31.22 28.77
C ALA A 198 -10.97 -31.82 30.08
N THR A 199 -12.21 -31.53 30.47
CA THR A 199 -12.87 -32.08 31.67
C THR A 199 -13.50 -33.46 31.44
N GLY A 200 -13.43 -34.00 30.22
CA GLY A 200 -14.04 -35.29 29.85
C GLY A 200 -15.56 -35.27 29.73
N GLN A 201 -16.18 -34.09 29.80
CA GLN A 201 -17.65 -33.92 29.68
C GLN A 201 -18.14 -33.89 28.23
N GLY A 202 -17.24 -33.75 27.24
CA GLY A 202 -17.57 -33.76 25.82
C GLY A 202 -18.33 -35.01 25.35
N ASN A 203 -18.20 -36.14 26.05
CA ASN A 203 -18.88 -37.38 25.69
C ASN A 203 -20.35 -37.45 26.12
N LEU A 204 -20.84 -36.62 27.05
CA LEU A 204 -22.21 -36.80 27.57
C LEU A 204 -23.29 -36.31 26.59
N PHE A 205 -23.01 -35.28 25.78
CA PHE A 205 -23.91 -34.81 24.73
C PHE A 205 -23.82 -35.62 23.43
N ASP A 206 -22.64 -36.13 23.09
CA ASP A 206 -22.46 -37.02 21.94
C ASP A 206 -23.10 -38.41 22.20
N LEU A 207 -23.09 -38.86 23.47
CA LEU A 207 -23.75 -40.10 23.91
C LEU A 207 -25.27 -39.96 24.06
N LEU A 208 -25.79 -38.79 24.48
CA LEU A 208 -27.24 -38.54 24.59
C LEU A 208 -27.90 -38.13 23.27
N GLY A 209 -27.12 -37.61 22.30
CA GLY A 209 -27.58 -37.37 20.93
C GLY A 209 -27.68 -38.64 20.07
N GLY A 210 -27.20 -39.78 20.58
CA GLY A 210 -27.25 -41.11 19.92
C GLY A 210 -28.44 -41.99 20.32
N GLY A 211 -29.39 -41.48 21.12
CA GLY A 211 -30.61 -42.21 21.47
C GLY A 211 -31.71 -41.99 20.43
N PHE A 212 -32.06 -43.05 19.68
CA PHE A 212 -33.23 -43.18 18.78
C PHE A 212 -33.09 -42.87 17.28
N ALA A 213 -31.96 -43.18 16.64
CA ALA A 213 -31.97 -43.39 15.18
C ALA A 213 -31.17 -44.64 14.78
N SER A 214 -31.86 -45.58 14.16
CA SER A 214 -31.30 -46.83 13.66
C SER A 214 -30.24 -46.60 12.58
N ASN A 215 -29.05 -47.13 12.83
CA ASN A 215 -28.23 -47.90 11.89
C ASN A 215 -28.34 -47.50 10.40
N THR A 216 -27.64 -46.45 9.97
CA THR A 216 -27.07 -46.34 8.60
C THR A 216 -25.98 -45.26 8.54
N ASN A 217 -24.84 -45.61 7.91
CA ASN A 217 -23.75 -44.75 7.41
C ASN A 217 -22.78 -44.06 8.40
N LYS A 218 -21.64 -44.74 8.61
CA LYS A 218 -20.42 -44.31 9.31
C LYS A 218 -19.56 -43.27 8.55
N ASN A 219 -20.13 -42.37 7.75
CA ASN A 219 -19.35 -41.45 6.89
C ASN A 219 -19.77 -39.97 6.95
N THR A 220 -20.41 -39.52 8.03
CA THR A 220 -20.78 -38.10 8.20
C THR A 220 -20.26 -37.55 9.53
N ILE A 221 -18.96 -37.23 9.58
CA ILE A 221 -18.44 -36.12 10.42
C ILE A 221 -18.71 -34.81 9.65
N GLN A 222 -19.94 -34.64 9.19
CA GLN A 222 -20.38 -33.46 8.43
C GLN A 222 -21.30 -32.68 9.36
N ASN A 223 -20.75 -31.55 9.81
CA ASN A 223 -21.40 -30.40 10.46
C ASN A 223 -21.47 -30.35 12.00
N SER A 224 -20.35 -30.59 12.68
CA SER A 224 -20.16 -30.22 14.10
C SER A 224 -20.12 -28.69 14.35
N PHE A 225 -20.11 -27.85 13.31
CA PHE A 225 -19.93 -26.40 13.42
C PHE A 225 -21.21 -25.60 13.14
N ASP A 226 -22.31 -26.24 12.76
CA ASP A 226 -23.59 -25.57 12.47
C ASP A 226 -24.23 -24.96 13.74
N SER A 227 -23.85 -25.47 14.92
CA SER A 227 -24.25 -24.89 16.21
C SER A 227 -23.40 -23.68 16.63
N ALA A 228 -22.37 -23.31 15.85
CA ALA A 228 -21.54 -22.17 16.19
C ALA A 228 -22.37 -20.87 16.11
N PRO A 229 -22.30 -20.00 17.12
CA PRO A 229 -23.06 -18.77 17.10
C PRO A 229 -22.55 -17.84 15.98
N LYS A 230 -23.48 -17.14 15.34
CA LYS A 230 -23.18 -16.10 14.35
C LYS A 230 -23.85 -14.81 14.76
N ALA A 231 -23.17 -13.70 14.51
CA ALA A 231 -23.74 -12.38 14.69
C ALA A 231 -24.79 -12.12 13.60
N LYS A 232 -25.55 -11.04 13.78
CA LYS A 232 -26.46 -10.57 12.73
C LYS A 232 -25.64 -10.16 11.50
N PRO A 233 -26.16 -10.37 10.27
CA PRO A 233 -25.49 -9.93 9.05
C PRO A 233 -25.16 -8.43 9.09
N VAL A 234 -23.89 -8.10 8.80
CA VAL A 234 -23.41 -6.71 8.68
C VAL A 234 -22.77 -6.47 7.32
N PRO A 235 -22.86 -5.24 6.77
CA PRO A 235 -22.11 -4.89 5.58
C PRO A 235 -20.61 -4.96 5.87
N ASP A 236 -19.84 -5.24 4.82
CA ASP A 236 -18.39 -5.35 4.90
C ASP A 236 -17.73 -4.00 5.22
N LEU A 237 -16.46 -4.05 5.65
CA LEU A 237 -15.68 -2.86 5.94
C LEU A 237 -15.54 -2.00 4.66
N PRO A 238 -15.64 -0.66 4.79
CA PRO A 238 -15.32 0.23 3.69
C PRO A 238 -13.91 -0.07 3.14
N PRO A 239 -13.69 -0.03 1.81
CA PRO A 239 -12.38 -0.38 1.22
C PRO A 239 -11.21 0.39 1.83
N GLN A 240 -11.40 1.68 2.15
CA GLN A 240 -10.38 2.51 2.81
C GLN A 240 -10.00 1.98 4.20
N GLU A 241 -10.98 1.50 4.96
CA GLU A 241 -10.73 0.96 6.29
C GLU A 241 -9.97 -0.37 6.22
N LYS A 242 -10.31 -1.23 5.24
CA LYS A 242 -9.54 -2.46 4.97
C LYS A 242 -8.08 -2.14 4.65
N LEU A 243 -7.85 -1.21 3.72
CA LEU A 243 -6.51 -0.80 3.30
C LEU A 243 -5.72 -0.18 4.47
N ARG A 244 -6.36 0.65 5.30
CA ARG A 244 -5.76 1.21 6.51
C ARG A 244 -5.31 0.11 7.47
N LYS A 245 -6.15 -0.91 7.67
CA LYS A 245 -5.84 -2.05 8.54
C LYS A 245 -4.75 -2.96 7.99
N GLU A 246 -4.70 -3.17 6.67
CA GLU A 246 -3.59 -3.84 6.01
C GLU A 246 -2.27 -3.11 6.23
N LYS A 247 -2.24 -1.79 6.00
CA LYS A 247 -1.04 -0.99 6.28
C LYS A 247 -0.61 -1.05 7.75
N GLU A 248 -1.58 -1.00 8.67
CA GLU A 248 -1.31 -1.09 10.12
C GLU A 248 -0.68 -2.43 10.55
N LEU A 249 -1.10 -3.53 9.93
CA LEU A 249 -0.76 -4.90 10.35
C LEU A 249 0.34 -5.56 9.52
N LEU A 250 0.44 -5.18 8.24
CA LEU A 250 1.38 -5.75 7.28
C LEU A 250 2.46 -4.75 6.87
N GLY A 251 2.24 -3.45 7.13
CA GLY A 251 3.16 -2.37 6.75
C GLY A 251 2.94 -1.81 5.34
N PHE A 252 2.03 -2.38 4.55
CA PHE A 252 1.74 -1.95 3.18
C PHE A 252 0.31 -2.36 2.76
N TYR A 253 -0.14 -1.85 1.62
CA TYR A 253 -1.43 -2.18 1.02
C TYR A 253 -1.29 -3.42 0.13
N VAL A 254 -1.98 -4.50 0.48
CA VAL A 254 -1.85 -5.79 -0.24
C VAL A 254 -2.99 -5.99 -1.22
N SER A 255 -4.21 -5.66 -0.79
CA SER A 255 -5.41 -5.85 -1.60
C SER A 255 -5.48 -4.89 -2.78
N ASP A 256 -5.22 -3.60 -2.52
CA ASP A 256 -5.16 -2.61 -3.58
C ASP A 256 -4.51 -1.29 -3.15
N HIS A 257 -4.01 -0.48 -4.09
CA HIS A 257 -3.48 0.84 -3.77
C HIS A 257 -4.61 1.88 -3.62
N PRO A 258 -4.63 2.73 -2.57
CA PRO A 258 -5.72 3.69 -2.30
C PRO A 258 -6.04 4.66 -3.45
N LEU A 259 -5.05 4.95 -4.31
CA LEU A 259 -5.20 5.81 -5.49
C LEU A 259 -5.69 5.10 -6.75
N LYS A 260 -5.73 3.76 -6.78
CA LYS A 260 -6.07 3.03 -8.01
C LYS A 260 -7.52 3.23 -8.44
N SER A 261 -8.45 3.34 -7.48
CA SER A 261 -9.86 3.64 -7.76
C SER A 261 -10.06 5.03 -8.39
N ILE A 262 -9.15 5.97 -8.10
CA ILE A 262 -9.20 7.34 -8.60
C ILE A 262 -8.51 7.46 -9.97
N ARG A 263 -7.60 6.53 -10.31
CA ARG A 263 -6.75 6.62 -11.50
C ARG A 263 -7.53 6.87 -12.79
N SER A 264 -8.66 6.19 -13.00
CA SER A 264 -9.47 6.35 -14.22
C SER A 264 -10.09 7.76 -14.29
N SER A 265 -10.74 8.20 -13.22
CA SER A 265 -11.39 9.52 -13.17
C SER A 265 -10.39 10.67 -13.20
N ALA A 266 -9.24 10.52 -12.54
CA ALA A 266 -8.18 11.53 -12.52
C ALA A 266 -7.48 11.74 -13.86
N ARG A 267 -7.55 10.78 -14.81
CA ARG A 267 -6.92 10.94 -16.14
C ARG A 267 -7.36 12.20 -16.86
N VAL A 268 -8.58 12.67 -16.62
CA VAL A 268 -9.10 13.91 -17.24
C VAL A 268 -8.30 15.16 -16.84
N LEU A 269 -7.67 15.13 -15.66
CA LEU A 269 -6.80 16.21 -15.17
C LEU A 269 -5.37 16.11 -15.71
N ALA A 270 -5.05 15.00 -16.40
CA ALA A 270 -3.73 14.66 -16.92
C ALA A 270 -2.62 14.75 -15.85
N PRO A 271 -2.75 14.03 -14.71
CA PRO A 271 -1.72 14.03 -13.69
C PRO A 271 -0.43 13.38 -14.23
N VAL A 272 0.71 13.94 -13.87
CA VAL A 272 2.01 13.30 -14.08
C VAL A 272 2.20 12.16 -13.10
N ASN A 273 2.91 11.12 -13.54
CA ASN A 273 3.40 10.10 -12.62
C ASN A 273 4.64 10.62 -11.89
N LEU A 274 4.78 10.30 -10.61
CA LEU A 274 5.93 10.74 -9.81
C LEU A 274 7.26 10.19 -10.37
N SER A 275 7.24 8.99 -10.94
CA SER A 275 8.41 8.39 -11.62
C SER A 275 8.94 9.21 -12.80
N GLN A 276 8.11 10.10 -13.37
CA GLN A 276 8.45 10.92 -14.53
C GLN A 276 8.85 12.35 -14.15
N LEU A 277 8.91 12.71 -12.86
CA LEU A 277 9.25 14.07 -12.43
C LEU A 277 10.61 14.52 -12.97
N GLY A 278 11.60 13.61 -13.01
CA GLY A 278 12.93 13.89 -13.55
C GLY A 278 12.97 14.17 -15.06
N GLU A 279 11.92 13.82 -15.80
CA GLU A 279 11.80 14.08 -17.25
C GLU A 279 11.07 15.39 -17.56
N GLN A 280 10.37 15.96 -16.57
CA GLN A 280 9.63 17.20 -16.75
C GLN A 280 10.57 18.40 -16.82
N LYS A 281 10.17 19.39 -17.63
CA LYS A 281 10.88 20.67 -17.71
C LYS A 281 10.80 21.38 -16.37
N GLU A 282 11.91 21.97 -15.95
CA GLU A 282 11.99 22.80 -14.75
C GLU A 282 10.98 23.95 -14.83
N GLU A 283 10.41 24.33 -13.68
CA GLU A 283 9.35 25.34 -13.52
C GLU A 283 8.02 25.07 -14.24
N SER A 284 7.86 23.94 -14.94
CA SER A 284 6.57 23.59 -15.53
C SER A 284 5.51 23.36 -14.45
N THR A 285 4.31 23.91 -14.66
CA THR A 285 3.18 23.67 -13.75
C THR A 285 2.62 22.28 -13.98
N LEU A 286 2.73 21.44 -12.97
CA LEU A 286 2.29 20.05 -12.98
C LEU A 286 1.09 19.83 -12.05
N CYS A 287 0.38 18.75 -12.33
CA CYS A 287 -0.69 18.20 -11.50
C CYS A 287 -0.27 16.76 -11.17
N ALA A 288 -0.38 16.34 -9.92
CA ALA A 288 -0.15 14.95 -9.53
C ALA A 288 -1.25 14.49 -8.56
N VAL A 289 -1.66 13.22 -8.67
CA VAL A 289 -2.55 12.59 -7.68
C VAL A 289 -1.67 11.74 -6.78
N VAL A 290 -1.64 12.11 -5.50
CA VAL A 290 -0.70 11.54 -4.54
C VAL A 290 -1.40 11.16 -3.25
N MET A 291 -0.75 10.31 -2.49
CA MET A 291 -1.08 10.06 -1.09
C MET A 291 0.10 10.49 -0.23
N LEU A 292 -0.18 11.09 0.93
CA LEU A 292 0.83 11.55 1.87
C LEU A 292 1.27 10.40 2.78
N ASN A 293 2.53 9.98 2.70
CA ASN A 293 3.10 8.99 3.62
C ASN A 293 3.60 9.61 4.91
N ASN A 294 4.14 10.83 4.82
CA ASN A 294 4.71 11.52 5.97
C ASN A 294 4.61 13.03 5.78
N VAL A 295 4.40 13.74 6.89
CA VAL A 295 4.31 15.20 6.94
C VAL A 295 5.23 15.70 8.05
N LYS A 296 6.37 16.30 7.65
CA LYS A 296 7.32 16.88 8.58
C LYS A 296 7.19 18.39 8.59
N LYS A 297 6.61 18.93 9.65
CA LYS A 297 6.56 20.38 9.89
C LYS A 297 7.95 20.89 10.24
N VAL A 298 8.41 21.93 9.54
CA VAL A 298 9.72 22.56 9.73
C VAL A 298 9.52 24.06 9.90
N ILE A 299 10.28 24.69 10.81
CA ILE A 299 10.31 26.15 10.94
C ILE A 299 11.50 26.67 10.12
N THR A 300 11.24 27.61 9.23
CA THR A 300 12.29 28.26 8.44
C THR A 300 13.20 29.11 9.33
N LYS A 301 14.36 29.53 8.81
CA LYS A 301 15.26 30.47 9.51
C LYS A 301 14.58 31.80 9.89
N LYS A 302 13.48 32.15 9.21
CA LYS A 302 12.69 33.37 9.47
C LYS A 302 11.58 33.15 10.52
N GLY A 303 11.45 31.95 11.08
CA GLY A 303 10.42 31.63 12.07
C GLY A 303 9.07 31.20 11.47
N GLU A 304 8.94 31.13 10.15
CA GLU A 304 7.69 30.78 9.47
C GLU A 304 7.58 29.25 9.29
N PRO A 305 6.40 28.65 9.51
CA PRO A 305 6.20 27.21 9.35
C PRO A 305 6.11 26.81 7.87
N MET A 306 6.74 25.68 7.51
CA MET A 306 6.65 25.00 6.23
C MET A 306 6.49 23.48 6.45
N ALA A 307 6.24 22.71 5.40
CA ALA A 307 6.23 21.25 5.47
C ALA A 307 7.10 20.60 4.40
N ILE A 308 7.83 19.57 4.82
CA ILE A 308 8.46 18.58 3.93
C ILE A 308 7.54 17.35 3.95
N LEU A 309 7.14 16.91 2.78
CA LEU A 309 6.14 15.87 2.56
C LEU A 309 6.81 14.69 1.86
N GLN A 310 6.47 13.47 2.29
CA GLN A 310 6.75 12.27 1.52
C GLN A 310 5.47 11.91 0.78
N ILE A 311 5.50 12.04 -0.55
CA ILE A 311 4.36 11.77 -1.44
C ILE A 311 4.56 10.46 -2.17
N GLU A 312 3.49 9.71 -2.39
CA GLU A 312 3.51 8.51 -3.22
C GLU A 312 2.35 8.46 -4.21
N ASP A 313 2.62 7.85 -5.36
CA ASP A 313 1.61 7.47 -6.34
C ASP A 313 1.72 5.99 -6.70
N LEU A 314 1.00 5.55 -7.74
CA LEU A 314 1.04 4.15 -8.20
C LEU A 314 2.38 3.75 -8.85
N THR A 315 3.32 4.67 -9.01
CA THR A 315 4.56 4.49 -9.77
C THR A 315 5.83 4.66 -8.94
N SER A 316 5.86 5.62 -8.02
CA SER A 316 7.02 5.87 -7.16
C SER A 316 6.68 6.73 -5.95
N GLN A 317 7.67 6.89 -5.07
CA GLN A 317 7.65 7.88 -3.99
C GLN A 317 8.56 9.06 -4.34
N SER A 318 8.27 10.24 -3.83
CA SER A 318 9.10 11.45 -4.01
C SER A 318 8.96 12.39 -2.81
N GLU A 319 9.92 13.30 -2.65
CA GLU A 319 9.82 14.38 -1.68
C GLU A 319 9.09 15.58 -2.30
N ALA A 320 8.26 16.23 -1.50
CA ALA A 320 7.60 17.47 -1.87
C ALA A 320 7.70 18.51 -0.76
N VAL A 321 7.70 19.79 -1.13
CA VAL A 321 7.88 20.90 -0.19
C VAL A 321 6.73 21.89 -0.32
N ALA A 322 6.07 22.19 0.80
CA ALA A 322 5.11 23.27 0.92
C ALA A 322 5.72 24.43 1.72
N PHE A 323 6.14 25.48 1.01
CA PHE A 323 6.70 26.71 1.61
C PHE A 323 5.66 27.49 2.41
N PRO A 324 6.05 28.42 3.30
CA PRO A 324 5.14 28.99 4.30
C PRO A 324 3.82 29.55 3.78
N LYS A 325 3.86 30.35 2.70
CA LYS A 325 2.65 30.90 2.07
C LYS A 325 1.68 29.79 1.60
N THR A 326 2.21 28.72 1.02
CA THR A 326 1.38 27.58 0.60
C THR A 326 0.94 26.76 1.80
N TYR A 327 1.83 26.49 2.74
CA TYR A 327 1.56 25.70 3.95
C TYR A 327 0.41 26.31 4.76
N GLU A 328 0.42 27.63 4.97
CA GLU A 328 -0.66 28.33 5.67
C GLU A 328 -2.04 28.03 5.06
N ARG A 329 -2.13 28.02 3.71
CA ARG A 329 -3.37 27.73 2.98
C ARG A 329 -3.82 26.28 3.05
N ILE A 330 -2.90 25.32 2.93
CA ILE A 330 -3.25 23.90 2.75
C ILE A 330 -3.00 23.03 3.98
N SER A 331 -2.49 23.60 5.08
CA SER A 331 -2.04 22.85 6.27
C SER A 331 -3.09 21.90 6.85
N SER A 332 -4.38 22.24 6.77
CA SER A 332 -5.48 21.39 7.23
C SER A 332 -5.62 20.08 6.43
N LEU A 333 -5.19 20.08 5.16
CA LEU A 333 -5.23 18.93 4.26
C LEU A 333 -4.02 17.99 4.42
N LEU A 334 -2.93 18.51 4.97
CA LEU A 334 -1.64 17.80 5.09
C LEU A 334 -1.65 16.84 6.27
N GLN A 335 -2.30 15.69 6.11
CA GLN A 335 -2.32 14.59 7.07
C GLN A 335 -1.76 13.33 6.44
N VAL A 336 -1.18 12.46 7.26
CA VAL A 336 -0.75 11.13 6.81
C VAL A 336 -1.96 10.35 6.28
N ASP A 337 -1.76 9.63 5.19
CA ASP A 337 -2.76 8.88 4.42
C ASP A 337 -3.81 9.74 3.67
N SER A 338 -3.71 11.07 3.73
CA SER A 338 -4.54 11.95 2.89
C SER A 338 -4.26 11.70 1.40
N ARG A 339 -5.32 11.54 0.62
CA ARG A 339 -5.28 11.46 -0.86
C ARG A 339 -5.53 12.84 -1.44
N LEU A 340 -4.51 13.41 -2.06
CA LEU A 340 -4.53 14.78 -2.54
C LEU A 340 -4.29 14.84 -4.04
N ILE A 341 -4.90 15.83 -4.68
CA ILE A 341 -4.39 16.37 -5.93
C ILE A 341 -3.51 17.55 -5.55
N ILE A 342 -2.27 17.52 -6.02
CA ILE A 342 -1.30 18.60 -5.79
C ILE A 342 -0.97 19.28 -7.11
N TRP A 343 -0.84 20.59 -7.04
CA TRP A 343 -0.34 21.42 -8.14
C TRP A 343 0.95 22.10 -7.72
N GLY A 344 1.86 22.23 -8.66
CA GLY A 344 3.16 22.77 -8.35
C GLY A 344 4.15 22.63 -9.46
N LYS A 345 5.43 22.65 -9.10
CA LYS A 345 6.54 22.66 -10.04
C LYS A 345 7.60 21.66 -9.61
N VAL A 346 8.36 21.18 -10.58
CA VAL A 346 9.57 20.41 -10.30
C VAL A 346 10.69 21.37 -9.97
N ASP A 347 11.43 21.04 -8.92
CA ASP A 347 12.66 21.72 -8.51
C ASP A 347 13.78 20.67 -8.45
N ARG A 348 14.95 21.01 -8.99
CA ARG A 348 16.12 20.13 -9.03
C ARG A 348 17.22 20.75 -8.21
N ARG A 349 17.56 20.09 -7.10
CA ARG A 349 18.60 20.58 -6.19
C ARG A 349 19.54 19.46 -5.81
N ASP A 350 20.84 19.68 -5.97
CA ASP A 350 21.92 18.78 -5.51
C ASP A 350 21.68 17.30 -5.91
N GLU A 351 21.38 17.05 -7.20
CA GLU A 351 21.05 15.73 -7.79
C GLU A 351 19.71 15.10 -7.35
N GLN A 352 18.92 15.77 -6.51
CA GLN A 352 17.58 15.31 -6.11
C GLN A 352 16.49 16.12 -6.81
N THR A 353 15.51 15.39 -7.36
CA THR A 353 14.30 15.96 -7.94
C THR A 353 13.21 15.99 -6.87
N GLN A 354 12.67 17.17 -6.58
CA GLN A 354 11.58 17.36 -5.62
C GLN A 354 10.40 18.11 -6.24
N PHE A 355 9.23 18.00 -5.62
CA PHE A 355 8.02 18.70 -6.05
C PHE A 355 7.73 19.89 -5.12
N ILE A 356 7.75 21.12 -5.64
CA ILE A 356 7.30 22.30 -4.88
C ILE A 356 5.78 22.39 -5.00
N VAL A 357 5.07 22.23 -3.88
CA VAL A 357 3.61 22.35 -3.82
C VAL A 357 3.23 23.83 -3.83
N GLU A 358 2.39 24.23 -4.78
CA GLU A 358 1.77 25.55 -4.89
C GLU A 358 0.30 25.53 -4.45
N ASP A 359 -0.38 24.39 -4.59
CA ASP A 359 -1.74 24.18 -4.08
C ASP A 359 -2.05 22.69 -3.90
N ALA A 360 -3.07 22.38 -3.10
CA ALA A 360 -3.55 21.03 -2.90
C ALA A 360 -5.06 21.02 -2.61
N GLU A 361 -5.72 19.95 -3.02
CA GLU A 361 -7.13 19.67 -2.71
C GLU A 361 -7.31 18.19 -2.37
N ALA A 362 -8.25 17.88 -1.46
CA ALA A 362 -8.61 16.51 -1.17
C ALA A 362 -9.32 15.90 -2.39
N VAL A 363 -8.92 14.70 -2.79
CA VAL A 363 -9.48 14.05 -3.99
C VAL A 363 -11.00 13.90 -3.90
N GLU A 364 -11.53 13.71 -2.69
CA GLU A 364 -12.95 13.54 -2.38
C GLU A 364 -13.77 14.82 -2.58
N THR A 365 -13.13 15.99 -2.51
CA THR A 365 -13.81 17.30 -2.61
C THR A 365 -13.66 17.94 -3.98
N VAL A 366 -12.76 17.42 -4.84
CA VAL A 366 -12.49 17.99 -6.16
C VAL A 366 -13.72 17.83 -7.05
N GLN A 367 -14.24 18.97 -7.48
CA GLN A 367 -15.29 19.09 -8.47
C GLN A 367 -14.72 19.59 -9.79
N MET A 368 -15.35 19.19 -10.89
CA MET A 368 -15.06 19.65 -12.24
C MET A 368 -16.35 20.16 -12.87
N VAL A 369 -16.24 21.18 -13.72
CA VAL A 369 -17.35 21.60 -14.57
C VAL A 369 -17.16 20.95 -15.93
N MET A 370 -18.14 20.14 -16.31
CA MET A 370 -18.20 19.45 -17.59
C MET A 370 -19.07 20.27 -18.53
N VAL A 371 -18.53 20.69 -19.68
CA VAL A 371 -19.25 21.47 -20.69
C VAL A 371 -19.40 20.64 -21.96
N GLU A 372 -20.62 20.29 -22.30
CA GLU A 372 -20.93 19.54 -23.52
C GLU A 372 -21.09 20.51 -24.70
N LEU A 373 -20.26 20.28 -25.72
CA LEU A 373 -20.18 21.06 -26.93
C LEU A 373 -20.52 20.15 -28.11
N ASN A 374 -21.49 20.57 -28.92
CA ASN A 374 -21.65 19.96 -30.24
C ASN A 374 -20.53 20.44 -31.20
N VAL A 375 -20.39 19.78 -32.35
CA VAL A 375 -19.34 20.09 -33.33
C VAL A 375 -19.40 21.54 -33.81
N GLN A 376 -20.60 22.10 -33.96
CA GLN A 376 -20.77 23.50 -34.42
C GLN A 376 -20.30 24.49 -33.37
N GLN A 377 -20.68 24.30 -32.10
CA GLN A 377 -20.23 25.12 -30.96
C GLN A 377 -18.71 25.03 -30.78
N ALA A 378 -18.14 23.82 -30.93
CA ALA A 378 -16.70 23.62 -30.80
C ALA A 378 -15.90 24.22 -31.97
N ALA A 379 -16.46 24.28 -33.18
CA ALA A 379 -15.76 24.77 -34.38
C ALA A 379 -15.94 26.27 -34.64
N THR A 380 -16.98 26.90 -34.10
CA THR A 380 -17.32 28.30 -34.40
C THR A 380 -16.58 29.27 -33.48
N ILE A 381 -15.86 30.24 -34.08
CA ILE A 381 -15.05 31.23 -33.34
C ILE A 381 -15.90 32.06 -32.38
N GLU A 382 -17.10 32.47 -32.79
CA GLU A 382 -18.03 33.25 -31.95
C GLU A 382 -18.44 32.51 -30.68
N GLU A 383 -18.79 31.23 -30.79
CA GLU A 383 -19.14 30.38 -29.64
C GLU A 383 -17.94 30.10 -28.74
N GLN A 384 -16.75 29.88 -29.31
CA GLN A 384 -15.51 29.77 -28.54
C GLN A 384 -15.22 31.04 -27.74
N HIS A 385 -15.38 32.22 -28.36
CA HIS A 385 -15.22 33.51 -27.68
C HIS A 385 -16.25 33.70 -26.58
N ARG A 386 -17.51 33.35 -26.83
CA ARG A 386 -18.59 33.45 -25.85
C ARG A 386 -18.33 32.57 -24.63
N LEU A 387 -17.95 31.30 -24.86
CA LEU A 387 -17.56 30.37 -23.80
C LEU A 387 -16.35 30.91 -23.01
N ARG A 388 -15.34 31.42 -23.73
CA ARG A 388 -14.14 32.01 -23.13
C ARG A 388 -14.49 33.15 -22.17
N THR A 389 -15.34 34.08 -22.59
CA THR A 389 -15.74 35.24 -21.78
C THR A 389 -16.44 34.79 -20.50
N ILE A 390 -17.40 33.86 -20.61
CA ILE A 390 -18.13 33.33 -19.44
C ILE A 390 -17.16 32.70 -18.45
N LEU A 391 -16.27 31.82 -18.91
CA LEU A 391 -15.32 31.15 -18.02
C LEU A 391 -14.34 32.13 -17.37
N GLN A 392 -13.93 33.18 -18.09
CA GLN A 392 -13.06 34.22 -17.53
C GLN A 392 -13.78 35.06 -16.46
N GLU A 393 -15.05 35.38 -16.65
CA GLU A 393 -15.86 36.05 -15.61
C GLU A 393 -16.04 35.18 -14.36
N GLN A 394 -16.30 33.88 -14.55
CA GLN A 394 -16.47 32.93 -13.45
C GLN A 394 -15.14 32.50 -12.78
N SER A 395 -14.00 32.84 -13.39
CA SER A 395 -12.68 32.62 -12.78
C SER A 395 -12.39 33.56 -11.61
N GLY A 396 -13.00 34.75 -11.59
CA GLY A 396 -12.81 35.74 -10.53
C GLY A 396 -11.34 35.98 -10.15
N ASP A 397 -11.04 35.87 -8.86
CA ASP A 397 -9.68 35.77 -8.32
C ASP A 397 -9.00 34.44 -8.72
N LYS A 398 -7.93 34.55 -9.50
CA LYS A 398 -7.16 33.42 -10.06
C LYS A 398 -6.55 32.51 -9.00
N GLU A 399 -6.27 33.00 -7.79
CA GLU A 399 -5.75 32.17 -6.69
C GLU A 399 -6.84 31.29 -6.06
N LYS A 400 -8.12 31.64 -6.26
CA LYS A 400 -9.28 30.89 -5.77
C LYS A 400 -9.97 30.05 -6.83
N ALA A 401 -9.62 30.24 -8.11
CA ALA A 401 -10.13 29.46 -9.23
C ALA A 401 -9.53 28.05 -9.25
N LYS A 402 -10.15 27.13 -8.50
CA LYS A 402 -9.64 25.76 -8.31
C LYS A 402 -10.44 24.69 -9.04
N VAL A 403 -11.61 25.02 -9.58
CA VAL A 403 -12.50 24.05 -10.23
C VAL A 403 -12.11 23.92 -11.71
N PRO A 404 -11.59 22.77 -12.15
CA PRO A 404 -11.21 22.56 -13.54
C PRO A 404 -12.44 22.54 -14.45
N VAL A 405 -12.30 23.08 -15.66
CA VAL A 405 -13.35 23.04 -16.69
C VAL A 405 -12.90 22.12 -17.82
N ILE A 406 -13.75 21.15 -18.16
CA ILE A 406 -13.50 20.15 -19.18
C ILE A 406 -14.58 20.26 -20.26
N GLY A 407 -14.16 20.55 -21.49
CA GLY A 407 -15.01 20.47 -22.66
C GLY A 407 -15.18 19.02 -23.11
N ILE A 408 -16.41 18.65 -23.45
CA ILE A 408 -16.76 17.38 -24.08
C ILE A 408 -17.26 17.71 -25.47
N VAL A 409 -16.49 17.38 -26.50
CA VAL A 409 -16.93 17.53 -27.89
C VAL A 409 -17.50 16.21 -28.36
N GLN A 410 -18.80 16.20 -28.69
CA GLN A 410 -19.48 15.02 -29.19
C GLN A 410 -19.72 15.12 -30.69
N SER A 411 -19.25 14.11 -31.43
CA SER A 411 -19.50 13.96 -32.87
C SER A 411 -19.97 12.53 -33.14
N GLY A 412 -21.28 12.35 -33.38
CA GLY A 412 -21.88 11.02 -33.53
C GLY A 412 -21.67 10.14 -32.30
N THR A 413 -20.98 9.01 -32.48
CA THR A 413 -20.61 8.06 -31.41
C THR A 413 -19.27 8.39 -30.73
N SER A 414 -18.50 9.35 -31.27
CA SER A 414 -17.20 9.73 -30.73
C SER A 414 -17.34 10.87 -29.71
N ARG A 415 -16.66 10.72 -28.57
CA ARG A 415 -16.62 11.70 -27.47
C ARG A 415 -15.16 12.05 -27.21
N HIS A 416 -14.81 13.31 -27.39
CA HIS A 416 -13.47 13.83 -27.14
C HIS A 416 -13.47 14.77 -25.94
N LEU A 417 -12.55 14.54 -25.00
CA LEU A 417 -12.35 15.40 -23.84
C LEU A 417 -11.28 16.44 -24.16
N VAL A 418 -11.62 17.71 -23.90
CA VAL A 418 -10.74 18.87 -24.09
C VAL A 418 -10.56 19.52 -22.73
N ARG A 419 -9.37 19.39 -22.16
CA ARG A 419 -9.03 20.05 -20.90
C ARG A 419 -8.74 21.53 -21.17
N PHE A 420 -9.48 22.42 -20.53
CA PHE A 420 -9.18 23.85 -20.63
C PHE A 420 -8.02 24.22 -19.72
N GLY A 421 -7.21 25.20 -20.15
CA GLY A 421 -6.08 25.69 -19.38
C GLY A 421 -6.50 26.35 -18.06
N ARG A 422 -5.55 26.49 -17.13
CA ARG A 422 -5.78 27.03 -15.77
C ARG A 422 -6.44 28.42 -15.79
N GLN A 423 -6.23 29.20 -16.84
CA GLN A 423 -6.88 30.50 -17.04
C GLN A 423 -8.41 30.45 -17.22
N PHE A 424 -8.98 29.26 -17.41
CA PHE A 424 -10.42 29.03 -17.59
C PHE A 424 -11.02 28.23 -16.43
N TRP A 425 -10.25 28.00 -15.36
CA TRP A 425 -10.79 27.39 -14.15
C TRP A 425 -11.71 28.38 -13.46
N VAL A 426 -12.70 27.86 -12.75
CA VAL A 426 -13.75 28.66 -12.11
C VAL A 426 -13.66 28.56 -10.60
N GLN A 427 -14.20 29.55 -9.90
CA GLN A 427 -14.18 29.56 -8.43
C GLN A 427 -15.22 28.63 -7.83
N ASP A 428 -16.43 28.66 -8.39
CA ASP A 428 -17.57 27.91 -7.89
C ASP A 428 -18.22 27.13 -9.04
N SER A 429 -18.33 25.82 -8.87
CA SER A 429 -18.85 24.92 -9.89
C SER A 429 -20.32 25.18 -10.20
N ARG A 430 -21.13 25.57 -9.20
CA ARG A 430 -22.58 25.79 -9.35
C ARG A 430 -22.86 27.08 -10.10
N ASN A 431 -22.20 28.17 -9.71
CA ASN A 431 -22.34 29.46 -10.37
C ASN A 431 -21.86 29.39 -11.82
N ALA A 432 -20.74 28.71 -12.08
CA ALA A 432 -20.25 28.51 -13.43
C ALA A 432 -21.22 27.69 -14.29
N VAL A 433 -21.76 26.59 -13.76
CA VAL A 433 -22.77 25.78 -14.47
C VAL A 433 -24.01 26.60 -14.79
N LEU A 434 -24.53 27.40 -13.84
CA LEU A 434 -25.68 28.27 -14.07
C LEU A 434 -25.40 29.32 -15.16
N ALA A 435 -24.24 29.97 -15.12
CA ALA A 435 -23.84 30.95 -16.12
C ALA A 435 -23.73 30.33 -17.53
N LEU A 436 -23.15 29.13 -17.63
CA LEU A 436 -23.03 28.38 -18.89
C LEU A 436 -24.41 27.96 -19.43
N GLN A 437 -25.28 27.43 -18.58
CA GLN A 437 -26.64 27.03 -18.95
C GLN A 437 -27.49 28.22 -19.41
N ASN A 438 -27.40 29.37 -18.73
CA ASN A 438 -28.06 30.60 -19.16
C ASN A 438 -27.57 31.08 -20.53
N ALA A 439 -26.29 30.81 -20.84
CA ALA A 439 -25.72 31.05 -22.16
C ALA A 439 -26.00 29.94 -23.19
N ARG A 440 -26.86 28.97 -22.88
CA ARG A 440 -27.21 27.82 -23.75
C ARG A 440 -26.05 26.85 -24.02
N PHE A 441 -25.06 26.79 -23.13
CA PHE A 441 -24.11 25.68 -23.07
C PHE A 441 -24.64 24.60 -22.13
N SER A 442 -24.68 23.35 -22.59
CA SER A 442 -24.98 22.21 -21.71
C SER A 442 -23.80 22.02 -20.76
N ALA A 443 -24.01 22.17 -19.46
CA ALA A 443 -22.96 22.02 -18.47
C ALA A 443 -23.48 21.39 -17.18
N HIS A 444 -22.63 20.64 -16.49
CA HIS A 444 -22.91 20.05 -15.17
C HIS A 444 -21.65 19.97 -14.32
N ALA A 445 -21.82 19.93 -13.00
CA ALA A 445 -20.74 19.68 -12.06
C ALA A 445 -20.58 18.17 -11.84
N GLN A 446 -19.34 17.69 -11.78
CA GLN A 446 -19.02 16.29 -11.54
C GLN A 446 -17.93 16.18 -10.45
N LEU A 447 -18.10 15.28 -9.49
CA LEU A 447 -17.05 14.94 -8.52
C LEU A 447 -15.98 14.07 -9.18
N LEU A 448 -14.72 14.24 -8.79
CA LEU A 448 -13.64 13.41 -9.31
C LEU A 448 -13.78 11.94 -8.90
N THR A 449 -14.18 11.70 -7.65
CA THR A 449 -14.55 10.36 -7.20
C THR A 449 -16.02 10.12 -7.49
N ASN A 450 -16.31 9.15 -8.37
CA ASN A 450 -17.64 8.55 -8.36
C ASN A 450 -17.73 7.69 -7.11
N THR A 451 -18.62 8.04 -6.18
CA THR A 451 -18.97 7.20 -5.02
C THR A 451 -19.54 5.87 -5.46
#